data_AF-A0A381WTK3-F1
#
_entry.id   AF-A0A381WTK3-F1
#
_cell.length_a   1.000
_cell.length_b   1.000
_cell.length_c   1.000
_cell.angle_alpha   90.00
_cell.angle_beta   90.00
_cell.angle_gamma   90.00
#
_symmetry.space_group_name_H-M   'P 1'
#
loop_
_entity.id
_entity.type
_entity.pdbx_description
1 polymer ?
#
loop_
_entity_poly.entity_id
_entity_poly.type
_entity_poly.pdbx_seq_one_letter_code
_entity_poly.pdbx_strand_id
1 'polypeptide(L)'
;MPFTISPGVVTKEIDLTTVVPEISMTEGAIAGPFRWGPSYDRVTVANESELASRFGKPDAATYKTFFTAASYLAYSGNLKVVRTPNTTDTKNATMDAANTVYISNDETYENTYDPDMGGTQSDDFGPFVAKYTGDLGNSLRVSMCGATHANTNSDGTLNSNTDTALTGTGIFTVANSTIIGSGTAFTTELTVGDVLTLSTDGNTVVVTAVTSATVLAVKGWTADVGSGAMVRKKRSGFQEPASQMMMTAGASANGVTITGHANTQFDTQFTVGDLFKFEGTGEERKISVITSATAMTVSEPFSLAAVANTYSRRWEYADAFDGEPVTSSHAKRNGGAWDEIHVVVVDEDGEFTGANNTVLETYTGSVAGGAKGEDGQSIYYK
;
A
#
# COMPACT_ATOMS: atom_id res chain seq x y z
N MET A 1 13.05 42.90 35.55
CA MET A 1 12.96 43.51 34.20
C MET A 1 11.58 44.15 34.07
N PRO A 2 11.47 45.46 33.82
CA PRO A 2 10.17 46.12 33.71
C PRO A 2 9.51 45.72 32.39
N PHE A 3 8.34 45.09 32.46
CA PHE A 3 7.49 44.83 31.30
C PHE A 3 6.72 46.11 30.96
N THR A 4 6.81 46.59 29.73
CA THR A 4 6.02 47.72 29.22
C THR A 4 4.61 47.26 28.85
N ILE A 5 3.59 47.94 29.37
CA ILE A 5 2.16 47.58 29.25
C ILE A 5 1.50 48.23 28.00
N SER A 6 2.29 48.81 27.10
CA SER A 6 1.83 49.32 25.80
C SER A 6 2.93 49.19 24.74
N PRO A 7 2.59 49.16 23.42
CA PRO A 7 3.59 49.12 22.36
C PRO A 7 4.53 50.32 22.48
N GLY A 8 5.82 50.05 22.67
CA GLY A 8 6.86 51.05 22.85
C GLY A 8 8.10 50.71 22.03
N VAL A 9 8.82 51.74 21.57
CA VAL A 9 10.09 51.57 20.88
C VAL A 9 11.16 51.19 21.91
N VAL A 10 11.71 49.99 21.79
CA VAL A 10 12.84 49.54 22.60
C VAL A 10 14.11 49.74 21.79
N THR A 11 14.97 50.67 22.22
CA THR A 11 16.31 50.85 21.66
C THR A 11 17.21 49.70 22.13
N LYS A 12 17.60 48.83 21.20
CA LYS A 12 18.62 47.80 21.42
C LYS A 12 19.91 48.27 20.75
N GLU A 13 20.94 48.54 21.54
CA GLU A 13 22.28 48.74 21.03
C GLU A 13 22.91 47.37 20.79
N ILE A 14 23.20 47.06 19.52
CA ILE A 14 23.93 45.86 19.12
C ILE A 14 25.34 46.34 18.75
N ASP A 15 26.32 46.01 19.58
CA ASP A 15 27.72 46.24 19.25
C ASP A 15 28.16 45.21 18.19
N LEU A 16 28.56 45.70 17.02
CA LEU A 16 29.01 44.91 15.88
C LEU A 16 30.54 44.89 15.72
N THR A 17 31.29 45.43 16.69
CA THR A 17 32.71 45.78 16.47
C THR A 17 33.73 44.98 17.29
N THR A 18 33.33 44.27 18.34
CA THR A 18 34.32 43.78 19.33
C THR A 18 34.57 42.27 19.32
N VAL A 19 33.70 41.45 18.73
CA VAL A 19 33.96 40.04 18.41
C VAL A 19 33.12 39.71 17.17
N VAL A 20 33.73 39.29 16.06
CA VAL A 20 32.99 38.48 15.08
C VAL A 20 32.92 37.11 15.73
N PRO A 21 31.77 36.66 16.29
CA PRO A 21 31.68 35.28 16.73
C PRO A 21 31.95 34.43 15.49
N GLU A 22 32.92 33.51 15.59
CA GLU A 22 33.24 32.53 14.56
C GLU A 22 32.14 31.45 14.52
N ILE A 23 30.88 31.89 14.43
CA ILE A 23 29.78 31.09 13.97
C ILE A 23 29.56 31.49 12.51
N SER A 24 29.68 30.52 11.60
CA SER A 24 29.54 30.65 10.16
C SER A 24 28.34 31.54 9.76
N MET A 25 28.56 32.85 9.58
CA MET A 25 27.51 33.80 9.18
C MET A 25 27.39 33.97 7.67
N THR A 26 28.29 33.38 6.88
CA THR A 26 28.18 33.44 5.42
C THR A 26 27.15 32.43 4.94
N GLU A 27 26.00 32.93 4.51
CA GLU A 27 24.98 32.13 3.83
C GLU A 27 25.39 31.94 2.37
N GLY A 28 25.62 30.69 1.98
CA GLY A 28 25.88 30.32 0.60
C GLY A 28 24.57 30.10 -0.15
N ALA A 29 24.55 30.30 -1.46
CA ALA A 29 23.45 29.88 -2.32
C ALA A 29 23.97 29.19 -3.58
N ILE A 30 23.34 28.08 -3.96
CA ILE A 30 23.63 27.36 -5.20
C ILE A 30 22.32 26.93 -5.86
N ALA A 31 22.28 27.07 -7.19
CA ALA A 31 21.19 26.56 -8.02
C ALA A 31 21.76 25.65 -9.11
N GLY A 32 21.07 24.55 -9.38
CA GLY A 32 21.46 23.65 -10.45
C GLY A 32 20.73 22.31 -10.45
N PRO A 33 21.12 21.38 -11.34
CA PRO A 33 20.53 20.06 -11.40
C PRO A 33 20.90 19.23 -10.16
N PHE A 34 19.89 18.56 -9.61
CA PHE A 34 20.01 17.52 -8.58
C PHE A 34 19.09 16.36 -8.97
N ARG A 35 19.36 15.15 -8.48
CA ARG A 35 18.58 13.95 -8.83
C ARG A 35 17.21 13.91 -8.19
N TRP A 36 17.08 14.45 -6.98
CA TRP A 36 15.85 14.40 -6.18
C TRP A 36 15.60 15.73 -5.48
N GLY A 37 14.42 15.85 -4.86
CA GLY A 37 14.04 17.01 -4.07
C GLY A 37 13.14 18.00 -4.81
N PRO A 38 12.63 19.01 -4.10
CA PRO A 38 11.67 19.96 -4.65
C PRO A 38 12.31 20.82 -5.74
N SER A 39 11.58 21.03 -6.84
CA SER A 39 12.05 21.86 -7.96
C SER A 39 11.67 23.32 -7.73
N TYR A 40 12.58 24.25 -8.02
CA TYR A 40 12.36 25.70 -7.88
C TYR A 40 12.01 26.18 -6.46
N ASP A 41 12.24 25.35 -5.45
CA ASP A 41 12.08 25.73 -4.05
C ASP A 41 13.44 25.86 -3.34
N ARG A 42 13.51 26.75 -2.35
CA ARG A 42 14.72 27.05 -1.60
C ARG A 42 14.79 26.22 -0.33
N VAL A 43 15.63 25.19 -0.37
CA VAL A 43 15.91 24.34 0.79
C VAL A 43 17.22 24.75 1.44
N THR A 44 17.25 24.79 2.77
CA THR A 44 18.48 25.02 3.54
C THR A 44 19.08 23.69 3.93
N VAL A 45 20.38 23.53 3.72
CA VAL A 45 21.14 22.34 4.13
C VAL A 45 22.36 22.77 4.95
N ALA A 46 22.67 22.00 5.99
CA ALA A 46 23.74 22.32 6.93
C ALA A 46 24.96 21.39 6.84
N ASN A 47 24.83 20.24 6.18
CA ASN A 47 25.92 19.27 6.02
C ASN A 47 25.70 18.40 4.77
N GLU A 48 26.75 17.71 4.34
CA GLU A 48 26.72 16.85 3.15
C GLU A 48 25.70 15.70 3.27
N SER A 49 25.54 15.13 4.47
CA SER A 49 24.58 14.04 4.69
C SER A 49 23.13 14.51 4.46
N GLU A 50 22.80 15.72 4.91
CA GLU A 50 21.50 16.34 4.68
C GLU A 50 21.32 16.69 3.20
N LEU A 51 22.37 17.18 2.54
CA LEU A 51 22.35 17.42 1.09
C LEU A 51 22.05 16.11 0.33
N ALA A 52 22.75 15.03 0.65
CA ALA A 52 22.55 13.72 0.03
C ALA A 52 21.14 13.15 0.30
N SER A 53 20.64 13.31 1.53
CA SER A 53 19.31 12.84 1.91
C SER A 53 18.19 13.61 1.22
N ARG A 54 18.31 14.95 1.09
CA ARG A 54 17.26 15.78 0.48
C ARG A 54 17.31 15.81 -1.04
N PHE A 55 18.51 15.81 -1.64
CA PHE A 55 18.70 16.02 -3.09
C PHE A 55 19.24 14.79 -3.85
N GLY A 56 19.50 13.69 -3.14
CA GLY A 56 20.04 12.45 -3.70
C GLY A 56 21.57 12.47 -3.86
N LYS A 57 22.16 11.28 -3.96
CA LYS A 57 23.60 11.09 -4.23
C LYS A 57 23.94 11.47 -5.68
N PRO A 58 25.13 12.05 -5.96
CA PRO A 58 25.47 12.52 -7.31
C PRO A 58 25.49 11.40 -8.36
N ASP A 59 25.11 11.75 -9.59
CA ASP A 59 25.27 10.94 -10.80
C ASP A 59 26.14 11.66 -11.85
N ALA A 60 26.25 11.09 -13.05
CA ALA A 60 27.02 11.66 -14.16
C ALA A 60 26.55 13.05 -14.62
N ALA A 61 25.31 13.46 -14.33
CA ALA A 61 24.76 14.76 -14.71
C ALA A 61 24.84 15.81 -13.58
N THR A 62 24.79 15.38 -12.32
CA THR A 62 24.63 16.23 -11.13
C THR A 62 25.89 16.33 -10.27
N TYR A 63 26.94 15.55 -10.57
CA TYR A 63 28.17 15.53 -9.75
C TYR A 63 28.81 16.92 -9.57
N LYS A 64 28.80 17.78 -10.60
CA LYS A 64 29.43 19.11 -10.52
C LYS A 64 28.75 19.98 -9.47
N THR A 65 27.42 20.03 -9.47
CA THR A 65 26.65 20.85 -8.53
C THR A 65 26.72 20.27 -7.12
N PHE A 66 26.61 18.94 -6.99
CA PHE A 66 26.69 18.27 -5.71
C PHE A 66 28.05 18.44 -5.04
N PHE A 67 29.16 18.15 -5.73
CA PHE A 67 30.50 18.28 -5.13
C PHE A 67 30.89 19.74 -4.86
N THR A 68 30.37 20.70 -5.64
CA THR A 68 30.54 22.13 -5.32
C THR A 68 29.84 22.48 -4.00
N ALA A 69 28.59 22.01 -3.82
CA ALA A 69 27.83 22.21 -2.59
C ALA A 69 28.48 21.50 -1.39
N ALA A 70 28.89 20.23 -1.55
CA ALA A 70 29.57 19.46 -0.49
C ALA A 70 30.89 20.10 -0.05
N SER A 71 31.69 20.60 -1.01
CA SER A 71 32.94 21.30 -0.71
C SER A 71 32.70 22.59 0.07
N TYR A 72 31.63 23.33 -0.23
CA TYR A 72 31.22 24.49 0.56
C TYR A 72 30.77 24.08 1.98
N LEU A 73 29.96 23.04 2.08
CA LEU A 73 29.42 22.52 3.34
C LEU A 73 30.49 21.98 4.29
N ALA A 74 31.67 21.60 3.78
CA ALA A 74 32.82 21.24 4.59
C ALA A 74 33.39 22.41 5.41
N TYR A 75 33.15 23.66 4.99
CA TYR A 75 33.66 24.87 5.64
C TYR A 75 32.56 25.75 6.24
N SER A 76 31.32 25.64 5.77
CA SER A 76 30.20 26.47 6.21
C SER A 76 28.92 25.64 6.35
N GLY A 77 28.25 25.76 7.51
CA GLY A 77 27.06 24.98 7.83
C GLY A 77 25.73 25.58 7.37
N ASN A 78 25.72 26.54 6.44
CA ASN A 78 24.48 27.18 5.96
C ASN A 78 24.51 27.45 4.45
N LEU A 79 23.93 26.53 3.68
CA LEU A 79 23.79 26.62 2.22
C LEU A 79 22.33 26.55 1.82
N LYS A 80 21.87 27.50 1.00
CA LYS A 80 20.59 27.44 0.30
C LYS A 80 20.76 26.76 -1.05
N VAL A 81 19.99 25.71 -1.29
CA VAL A 81 20.01 24.93 -2.52
C VAL A 81 18.67 25.05 -3.22
N VAL A 82 18.70 25.34 -4.52
CA VAL A 82 17.51 25.32 -5.39
C VAL A 82 17.77 24.34 -6.53
N ARG A 83 16.90 23.34 -6.66
CA ARG A 83 16.97 22.38 -7.78
C ARG A 83 16.31 22.96 -9.03
N THR A 84 17.01 22.92 -10.15
CA THR A 84 16.50 23.35 -11.46
C THR A 84 16.61 22.20 -12.47
N PRO A 85 15.62 21.30 -12.52
CA PRO A 85 15.67 20.13 -13.39
C PRO A 85 15.24 20.48 -14.83
N ASN A 86 15.56 19.63 -15.81
CA ASN A 86 15.12 19.81 -17.20
C ASN A 86 13.64 19.40 -17.36
N THR A 87 12.76 20.36 -17.60
CA THR A 87 11.30 20.15 -17.72
C THR A 87 10.88 19.20 -18.83
N THR A 88 11.76 18.94 -19.81
CA THR A 88 11.48 18.03 -20.92
C THR A 88 11.75 16.58 -20.54
N ASP A 89 12.83 16.33 -19.79
CA ASP A 89 13.36 14.98 -19.56
C ASP A 89 12.94 14.39 -18.22
N THR A 90 12.77 15.23 -17.18
CA THR A 90 12.40 14.75 -15.85
C THR A 90 10.87 14.68 -15.70
N LYS A 91 10.37 13.56 -15.16
CA LYS A 91 8.95 13.33 -14.85
C LYS A 91 8.83 12.69 -13.47
N ASN A 92 7.66 12.81 -12.84
CA ASN A 92 7.37 12.06 -11.62
C ASN A 92 7.11 10.60 -12.01
N ALA A 93 7.54 9.66 -11.17
CA ALA A 93 7.18 8.27 -11.34
C ALA A 93 5.66 8.11 -11.10
N THR A 94 5.00 7.41 -12.01
CA THR A 94 3.54 7.16 -12.02
C THR A 94 3.28 5.67 -11.99
N MET A 95 2.09 5.27 -11.50
CA MET A 95 1.66 3.87 -11.56
C MET A 95 1.06 3.48 -12.92
N ASP A 96 0.83 4.45 -13.81
CA ASP A 96 0.52 4.22 -15.21
C ASP A 96 1.75 4.47 -16.10
N ALA A 97 2.25 3.41 -16.74
CA ALA A 97 3.39 3.48 -17.65
C ALA A 97 3.06 4.17 -18.99
N ALA A 98 1.78 4.34 -19.34
CA ALA A 98 1.36 4.98 -20.59
C ALA A 98 1.38 6.51 -20.52
N ASN A 99 1.24 7.07 -19.31
CA ASN A 99 1.08 8.50 -19.08
C ASN A 99 2.23 9.04 -18.24
N THR A 100 2.68 10.25 -18.56
CA THR A 100 3.76 10.94 -17.82
C THR A 100 3.27 12.26 -17.28
N VAL A 101 3.66 12.60 -16.05
CA VAL A 101 3.30 13.86 -15.40
C VAL A 101 4.54 14.62 -14.94
N TYR A 102 4.45 15.94 -14.94
CA TYR A 102 5.47 16.83 -14.39
C TYR A 102 4.86 17.72 -13.31
N ILE A 103 5.15 17.40 -12.06
CA ILE A 103 4.73 18.14 -10.88
C ILE A 103 5.99 18.75 -10.28
N SER A 104 6.20 20.05 -10.49
CA SER A 104 7.44 20.73 -10.11
C SER A 104 7.68 20.78 -8.59
N ASN A 105 6.62 21.12 -7.86
CA ASN A 105 6.64 21.37 -6.42
C ASN A 105 5.24 21.23 -5.83
N ASP A 106 5.15 21.35 -4.51
CA ASP A 106 3.92 21.24 -3.75
C ASP A 106 2.88 22.30 -4.21
N GLU A 107 3.31 23.53 -4.55
CA GLU A 107 2.41 24.56 -5.11
C GLU A 107 1.76 24.16 -6.45
N THR A 108 2.51 23.48 -7.33
CA THR A 108 1.98 22.99 -8.60
C THR A 108 0.96 21.88 -8.36
N TYR A 109 1.24 21.00 -7.40
CA TYR A 109 0.33 19.93 -7.00
C TYR A 109 -0.97 20.49 -6.42
N GLU A 110 -0.88 21.40 -5.44
CA GLU A 110 -2.02 21.98 -4.75
C GLU A 110 -2.96 22.72 -5.73
N ASN A 111 -2.42 23.55 -6.60
CA ASN A 111 -3.22 24.33 -7.56
C ASN A 111 -3.84 23.48 -8.69
N THR A 112 -3.26 22.31 -9.01
CA THR A 112 -3.67 21.52 -10.17
C THR A 112 -4.49 20.29 -9.79
N TYR A 113 -4.11 19.59 -8.72
CA TYR A 113 -4.62 18.26 -8.39
C TYR A 113 -5.32 18.16 -7.05
N ASP A 114 -5.05 19.04 -6.07
CA ASP A 114 -5.70 19.01 -4.76
C ASP A 114 -7.06 19.74 -4.79
N PRO A 115 -8.19 19.04 -4.64
CA PRO A 115 -9.51 19.67 -4.62
C PRO A 115 -9.70 20.70 -3.51
N ASP A 116 -9.01 20.56 -2.37
CA ASP A 116 -9.14 21.49 -1.24
C ASP A 116 -8.44 22.83 -1.49
N MET A 117 -7.47 22.85 -2.42
CA MET A 117 -6.68 24.03 -2.79
C MET A 117 -7.02 24.57 -4.19
N GLY A 118 -8.11 24.10 -4.81
CA GLY A 118 -8.62 24.60 -6.09
C GLY A 118 -8.20 23.79 -7.32
N GLY A 119 -7.50 22.67 -7.14
CA GLY A 119 -7.19 21.69 -8.18
C GLY A 119 -8.33 20.70 -8.45
N THR A 120 -8.05 19.67 -9.26
CA THR A 120 -8.98 18.57 -9.56
C THR A 120 -8.20 17.26 -9.71
N GLN A 121 -8.68 16.20 -9.05
CA GLN A 121 -8.08 14.87 -9.16
C GLN A 121 -8.08 14.37 -10.62
N SER A 122 -7.03 13.63 -10.98
CA SER A 122 -6.87 13.01 -12.30
C SER A 122 -6.65 11.52 -12.13
N ASP A 123 -7.38 10.73 -12.89
CA ASP A 123 -7.25 9.27 -12.93
C ASP A 123 -6.21 8.79 -13.96
N ASP A 124 -5.58 9.71 -14.70
CA ASP A 124 -4.72 9.38 -15.85
C ASP A 124 -3.35 8.80 -15.42
N PHE A 125 -2.90 9.02 -14.19
CA PHE A 125 -1.54 8.66 -13.74
C PHE A 125 -1.51 7.46 -12.77
N GLY A 126 -2.68 6.87 -12.54
CA GLY A 126 -2.90 5.90 -11.47
C GLY A 126 -3.04 6.55 -10.08
N PRO A 127 -3.24 5.74 -9.04
CA PRO A 127 -3.60 6.23 -7.71
C PRO A 127 -2.46 6.89 -6.93
N PHE A 128 -1.20 6.66 -7.32
CA PHE A 128 -0.03 7.24 -6.67
C PHE A 128 0.95 7.81 -7.70
N VAL A 129 1.53 8.95 -7.36
CA VAL A 129 2.59 9.62 -8.11
C VAL A 129 3.69 10.01 -7.13
N ALA A 130 4.95 9.80 -7.49
CA ALA A 130 6.07 10.16 -6.64
C ALA A 130 6.13 11.68 -6.39
N LYS A 131 6.49 12.09 -5.16
CA LYS A 131 6.48 13.51 -4.76
C LYS A 131 7.36 14.41 -5.64
N TYR A 132 8.54 13.93 -6.02
CA TYR A 132 9.49 14.70 -6.82
C TYR A 132 9.73 14.05 -8.17
N THR A 133 10.06 14.89 -9.15
CA THR A 133 10.47 14.42 -10.48
C THR A 133 11.85 13.77 -10.41
N GLY A 134 12.08 12.75 -11.23
CA GLY A 134 13.38 12.09 -11.40
C GLY A 134 13.32 10.59 -11.16
N ASP A 135 14.39 9.92 -11.60
CA ASP A 135 14.43 8.45 -11.71
C ASP A 135 14.39 7.72 -10.37
N LEU A 136 14.77 8.38 -9.28
CA LEU A 136 14.68 7.84 -7.92
C LEU A 136 13.24 7.46 -7.53
N GLY A 137 12.22 8.10 -8.12
CA GLY A 137 10.84 7.70 -7.88
C GLY A 137 10.52 6.29 -8.38
N ASN A 138 11.26 5.78 -9.38
CA ASN A 138 11.02 4.47 -9.97
C ASN A 138 11.47 3.30 -9.08
N SER A 139 12.30 3.56 -8.07
CA SER A 139 12.72 2.54 -7.09
C SER A 139 11.76 2.38 -5.91
N LEU A 140 10.67 3.18 -5.90
CA LEU A 140 9.65 3.11 -4.86
C LEU A 140 8.58 2.09 -5.25
N ARG A 141 8.20 1.26 -4.29
CA ARG A 141 7.04 0.38 -4.39
C ARG A 141 5.98 0.85 -3.40
N VAL A 142 4.75 0.93 -3.88
CA VAL A 142 3.57 1.12 -3.03
C VAL A 142 2.81 -0.20 -3.00
N SER A 143 2.45 -0.64 -1.80
CA SER A 143 1.53 -1.75 -1.62
C SER A 143 0.38 -1.32 -0.74
N MET A 144 -0.82 -1.83 -1.04
CA MET A 144 -2.02 -1.53 -0.28
C MET A 144 -2.73 -2.81 0.15
N CYS A 145 -3.34 -2.75 1.33
CA CYS A 145 -4.29 -3.73 1.80
C CYS A 145 -5.63 -3.02 2.01
N GLY A 146 -6.62 -3.41 1.22
CA GLY A 146 -8.00 -2.94 1.39
C GLY A 146 -8.68 -3.60 2.58
N ALA A 147 -9.80 -3.02 2.98
CA ALA A 147 -10.62 -3.47 4.09
C ALA A 147 -11.01 -4.95 4.01
N THR A 148 -11.05 -5.57 5.18
CA THR A 148 -11.55 -6.92 5.40
C THR A 148 -13.05 -6.98 5.12
N HIS A 149 -13.43 -7.86 4.20
CA HIS A 149 -14.80 -8.22 3.89
C HIS A 149 -15.37 -9.15 4.99
N ALA A 150 -15.70 -8.56 6.14
CA ALA A 150 -16.24 -9.25 7.30
C ALA A 150 -17.53 -8.60 7.82
N ASN A 151 -18.20 -9.32 8.72
CA ASN A 151 -19.24 -8.76 9.56
C ASN A 151 -18.63 -7.87 10.66
N THR A 152 -19.10 -6.64 10.75
CA THR A 152 -18.64 -5.62 11.70
C THR A 152 -19.74 -5.18 12.66
N ASN A 153 -19.36 -4.83 13.88
CA ASN A 153 -20.20 -4.21 14.89
C ASN A 153 -20.62 -2.79 14.48
N SER A 154 -21.56 -2.20 15.22
CA SER A 154 -22.03 -0.83 14.98
C SER A 154 -20.95 0.25 15.18
N ASP A 155 -19.88 -0.08 15.92
CA ASP A 155 -18.72 0.79 16.13
C ASP A 155 -17.63 0.63 15.05
N GLY A 156 -17.83 -0.25 14.07
CA GLY A 156 -16.85 -0.52 13.00
C GLY A 156 -15.87 -1.67 13.30
N THR A 157 -15.77 -2.09 14.57
CA THR A 157 -14.90 -3.21 14.95
C THR A 157 -15.40 -4.55 14.40
N LEU A 158 -14.53 -5.56 14.34
CA LEU A 158 -14.93 -6.91 13.97
C LEU A 158 -15.94 -7.48 14.97
N ASN A 159 -16.98 -8.12 14.45
CA ASN A 159 -17.91 -8.86 15.29
C ASN A 159 -17.25 -10.15 15.83
N SER A 160 -17.71 -10.64 16.99
CA SER A 160 -17.30 -11.94 17.53
C SER A 160 -17.52 -13.08 16.53
N ASN A 161 -18.54 -12.98 15.68
CA ASN A 161 -18.67 -13.78 14.46
C ASN A 161 -18.46 -12.89 13.23
N THR A 162 -17.29 -13.04 12.61
CA THR A 162 -16.88 -12.28 11.41
C THR A 162 -17.50 -12.81 10.12
N ASP A 163 -18.09 -14.01 10.15
CA ASP A 163 -18.77 -14.61 9.01
C ASP A 163 -20.18 -14.02 8.82
N THR A 164 -20.68 -14.01 7.58
CA THR A 164 -21.99 -13.45 7.22
C THR A 164 -22.88 -14.54 6.62
N ALA A 165 -24.06 -14.75 7.22
CA ALA A 165 -25.08 -15.63 6.62
C ALA A 165 -25.69 -14.93 5.39
N LEU A 166 -25.79 -15.67 4.28
CA LEU A 166 -26.35 -15.16 3.03
C LEU A 166 -27.87 -15.33 2.99
N THR A 167 -28.55 -14.54 2.16
CA THR A 167 -29.98 -14.72 1.91
C THR A 167 -30.23 -15.93 1.00
N GLY A 168 -31.35 -16.62 1.25
CA GLY A 168 -31.78 -17.74 0.44
C GLY A 168 -30.98 -19.03 0.65
N THR A 169 -31.06 -19.91 -0.34
CA THR A 169 -30.38 -21.22 -0.35
C THR A 169 -29.69 -21.45 -1.67
N GLY A 170 -28.62 -22.24 -1.68
CA GLY A 170 -27.87 -22.57 -2.90
C GLY A 170 -27.63 -24.06 -3.04
N ILE A 171 -27.66 -24.54 -4.30
CA ILE A 171 -27.25 -25.89 -4.69
C ILE A 171 -25.94 -25.78 -5.44
N PHE A 172 -24.93 -26.56 -5.06
CA PHE A 172 -23.66 -26.63 -5.78
C PHE A 172 -23.58 -27.89 -6.64
N THR A 173 -23.18 -27.70 -7.90
CA THR A 173 -22.98 -28.79 -8.86
C THR A 173 -21.57 -28.75 -9.43
N VAL A 174 -20.79 -29.80 -9.19
CA VAL A 174 -19.37 -29.91 -9.55
C VAL A 174 -19.18 -29.90 -11.06
N ALA A 175 -20.04 -30.61 -11.80
CA ALA A 175 -19.94 -30.76 -13.26
C ALA A 175 -19.87 -29.40 -13.98
N ASN A 176 -20.61 -28.42 -13.48
CA ASN A 176 -20.63 -27.06 -14.03
C ASN A 176 -19.78 -26.08 -13.21
N SER A 177 -19.32 -26.48 -12.02
CA SER A 177 -18.62 -25.59 -11.07
C SER A 177 -19.47 -24.34 -10.73
N THR A 178 -20.77 -24.57 -10.48
CA THR A 178 -21.74 -23.49 -10.28
C THR A 178 -22.56 -23.67 -9.02
N ILE A 179 -22.95 -22.56 -8.41
CA ILE A 179 -24.04 -22.50 -7.43
C ILE A 179 -25.27 -21.89 -8.09
N ILE A 180 -26.41 -22.56 -7.94
CA ILE A 180 -27.73 -22.02 -8.31
C ILE A 180 -28.49 -21.71 -7.02
N GLY A 181 -28.81 -20.43 -6.86
CA GLY A 181 -29.50 -19.86 -5.72
C GLY A 181 -31.01 -19.79 -5.88
N SER A 182 -31.72 -19.91 -4.76
CA SER A 182 -33.15 -19.65 -4.62
C SER A 182 -33.37 -18.61 -3.54
N GLY A 183 -33.93 -17.45 -3.91
CA GLY A 183 -34.15 -16.32 -2.99
C GLY A 183 -32.86 -15.61 -2.55
N THR A 184 -31.80 -15.71 -3.36
CA THR A 184 -30.47 -15.16 -3.09
C THR A 184 -30.31 -13.76 -3.70
N ALA A 185 -29.37 -12.98 -3.16
CA ALA A 185 -28.99 -11.67 -3.67
C ALA A 185 -27.48 -11.59 -3.96
N PHE A 186 -26.96 -12.52 -4.75
CA PHE A 186 -25.50 -12.68 -4.93
C PHE A 186 -24.78 -11.45 -5.48
N THR A 187 -25.44 -10.64 -6.33
CA THR A 187 -24.85 -9.42 -6.90
C THR A 187 -24.60 -8.32 -5.88
N THR A 188 -25.26 -8.37 -4.71
CA THR A 188 -25.11 -7.37 -3.65
C THR A 188 -24.40 -7.93 -2.42
N GLU A 189 -24.47 -9.24 -2.17
CA GLU A 189 -23.90 -9.87 -0.98
C GLU A 189 -22.50 -10.45 -1.21
N LEU A 190 -22.10 -10.67 -2.47
CA LEU A 190 -20.87 -11.37 -2.82
C LEU A 190 -20.05 -10.64 -3.88
N THR A 191 -18.75 -10.89 -3.80
CA THR A 191 -17.75 -10.46 -4.78
C THR A 191 -16.84 -11.63 -5.16
N VAL A 192 -16.13 -11.52 -6.28
CA VAL A 192 -15.12 -12.51 -6.68
C VAL A 192 -14.06 -12.63 -5.59
N GLY A 193 -13.65 -13.86 -5.29
CA GLY A 193 -12.71 -14.20 -4.22
C GLY A 193 -13.35 -14.52 -2.88
N ASP A 194 -14.66 -14.30 -2.70
CA ASP A 194 -15.35 -14.66 -1.46
C ASP A 194 -15.39 -16.18 -1.27
N VAL A 195 -15.18 -16.61 -0.03
CA VAL A 195 -15.21 -18.02 0.35
C VAL A 195 -16.55 -18.34 1.00
N LEU A 196 -17.22 -19.38 0.52
CA LEU A 196 -18.53 -19.82 0.98
C LEU A 196 -18.44 -21.21 1.62
N THR A 197 -19.12 -21.39 2.75
CA THR A 197 -19.43 -22.72 3.30
C THR A 197 -20.88 -23.07 2.98
N LEU A 198 -21.09 -24.27 2.43
CA LEU A 198 -22.38 -24.73 1.92
C LEU A 198 -22.96 -25.84 2.81
N SER A 199 -24.17 -25.62 3.34
CA SER A 199 -25.01 -26.57 4.13
C SER A 199 -24.41 -27.17 5.42
N THR A 200 -23.14 -27.55 5.45
CA THR A 200 -22.43 -28.20 6.56
C THR A 200 -20.95 -27.80 6.51
N ASP A 201 -20.29 -27.82 7.67
CA ASP A 201 -18.86 -27.52 7.77
C ASP A 201 -18.03 -28.48 6.89
N GLY A 202 -17.14 -27.90 6.07
CA GLY A 202 -16.22 -28.62 5.19
C GLY A 202 -16.51 -28.46 3.69
N ASN A 203 -17.75 -28.16 3.29
CA ASN A 203 -18.11 -27.92 1.89
C ASN A 203 -17.78 -26.48 1.49
N THR A 204 -16.50 -26.18 1.34
CA THR A 204 -16.03 -24.82 1.10
C THR A 204 -15.71 -24.60 -0.38
N VAL A 205 -16.19 -23.49 -0.93
CA VAL A 205 -15.88 -23.06 -2.30
C VAL A 205 -15.48 -21.59 -2.32
N VAL A 206 -14.70 -21.18 -3.31
CA VAL A 206 -14.38 -19.79 -3.59
C VAL A 206 -15.16 -19.32 -4.83
N VAL A 207 -15.67 -18.10 -4.78
CA VAL A 207 -16.38 -17.47 -5.89
C VAL A 207 -15.39 -17.01 -6.95
N THR A 208 -15.53 -17.53 -8.16
CA THR A 208 -14.69 -17.14 -9.32
C THR A 208 -15.41 -16.15 -10.23
N ALA A 209 -16.74 -16.15 -10.25
CA ALA A 209 -17.54 -15.12 -10.92
C ALA A 209 -18.95 -15.02 -10.33
N VAL A 210 -19.49 -13.79 -10.24
CA VAL A 210 -20.90 -13.55 -9.93
C VAL A 210 -21.63 -13.33 -11.25
N THR A 211 -22.41 -14.32 -11.69
CA THR A 211 -23.07 -14.29 -13.01
C THR A 211 -24.41 -13.56 -12.95
N SER A 212 -25.16 -13.74 -11.86
CA SER A 212 -26.43 -13.06 -11.60
C SER A 212 -26.76 -13.10 -10.12
N ALA A 213 -27.88 -12.50 -9.71
CA ALA A 213 -28.37 -12.58 -8.33
C ALA A 213 -28.63 -14.02 -7.83
N THR A 214 -28.72 -14.99 -8.75
CA THR A 214 -29.04 -16.39 -8.47
C THR A 214 -28.02 -17.39 -9.03
N VAL A 215 -26.96 -16.95 -9.70
CA VAL A 215 -25.96 -17.87 -10.28
C VAL A 215 -24.54 -17.38 -9.98
N LEU A 216 -23.73 -18.28 -9.42
CA LEU A 216 -22.30 -18.10 -9.20
C LEU A 216 -21.51 -19.17 -9.95
N ALA A 217 -20.34 -18.80 -10.46
CA ALA A 217 -19.28 -19.74 -10.77
C ALA A 217 -18.34 -19.84 -9.56
N VAL A 218 -18.01 -21.06 -9.16
CA VAL A 218 -17.22 -21.35 -7.95
C VAL A 218 -16.27 -22.51 -8.15
N LYS A 219 -15.20 -22.58 -7.35
CA LYS A 219 -14.22 -23.67 -7.34
C LYS A 219 -13.82 -24.06 -5.92
N GLY A 220 -13.09 -25.16 -5.76
CA GLY A 220 -12.62 -25.65 -4.46
C GLY A 220 -13.14 -27.05 -4.17
N TRP A 221 -14.43 -27.18 -3.83
CA TRP A 221 -15.04 -28.44 -3.46
C TRP A 221 -15.20 -29.46 -4.61
N THR A 222 -15.25 -30.75 -4.27
CA THR A 222 -15.17 -31.87 -5.23
C THR A 222 -16.43 -32.73 -5.35
N ALA A 223 -17.47 -32.48 -4.55
CA ALA A 223 -18.72 -33.25 -4.60
C ALA A 223 -19.94 -32.32 -4.70
N ASP A 224 -21.03 -32.81 -5.31
CA ASP A 224 -22.28 -32.03 -5.36
C ASP A 224 -22.81 -31.78 -3.94
N VAL A 225 -23.34 -30.58 -3.69
CA VAL A 225 -23.93 -30.22 -2.41
C VAL A 225 -25.38 -29.84 -2.64
N GLY A 226 -26.29 -30.49 -1.92
CA GLY A 226 -27.71 -30.22 -1.99
C GLY A 226 -28.08 -28.80 -1.55
N SER A 227 -29.33 -28.42 -1.78
CA SER A 227 -29.80 -27.08 -1.43
C SER A 227 -29.67 -26.83 0.07
N GLY A 228 -29.01 -25.74 0.45
CA GLY A 228 -28.82 -25.37 1.84
C GLY A 228 -28.53 -23.91 2.04
N ALA A 229 -28.56 -23.48 3.30
CA ALA A 229 -28.07 -22.18 3.69
C ALA A 229 -26.57 -22.06 3.38
N MET A 230 -26.14 -20.83 3.08
CA MET A 230 -24.77 -20.52 2.73
C MET A 230 -24.24 -19.47 3.69
N VAL A 231 -22.98 -19.60 4.06
CA VAL A 231 -22.29 -18.64 4.91
C VAL A 231 -21.06 -18.15 4.17
N ARG A 232 -20.96 -16.84 4.00
CA ARG A 232 -19.74 -16.19 3.51
C ARG A 232 -18.76 -16.09 4.67
N LYS A 233 -17.60 -16.69 4.50
CA LYS A 233 -16.48 -16.55 5.41
C LYS A 233 -15.89 -15.15 5.30
N LYS A 234 -15.41 -14.61 6.42
CA LYS A 234 -14.59 -13.38 6.38
C LYS A 234 -13.50 -13.54 5.33
N ARG A 235 -13.31 -12.51 4.49
CA ARG A 235 -12.18 -12.42 3.57
C ARG A 235 -11.34 -11.18 3.86
N SER A 236 -10.04 -11.32 4.04
CA SER A 236 -9.10 -10.25 4.37
C SER A 236 -7.95 -10.20 3.36
N GLY A 237 -7.67 -9.00 2.87
CA GLY A 237 -6.42 -8.72 2.14
C GLY A 237 -5.18 -8.92 3.01
N PHE A 238 -5.32 -8.83 4.33
CA PHE A 238 -4.22 -8.82 5.30
C PHE A 238 -3.67 -10.22 5.59
N GLN A 239 -4.55 -11.19 5.86
CA GLN A 239 -4.20 -12.59 6.05
C GLN A 239 -5.40 -13.50 5.89
N GLU A 240 -5.16 -14.73 5.44
CA GLU A 240 -6.18 -15.76 5.27
C GLU A 240 -5.68 -17.09 5.84
N PRO A 241 -6.40 -17.69 6.80
CA PRO A 241 -6.07 -18.99 7.35
C PRO A 241 -6.28 -20.12 6.34
N ALA A 242 -5.62 -21.26 6.61
CA ALA A 242 -5.73 -22.43 5.74
C ALA A 242 -7.14 -23.02 5.63
N SER A 243 -8.06 -22.73 6.56
CA SER A 243 -9.46 -23.13 6.48
C SER A 243 -10.25 -22.41 5.38
N GLN A 244 -9.73 -21.28 4.88
CA GLN A 244 -10.34 -20.47 3.82
C GLN A 244 -9.60 -20.64 2.48
N MET A 245 -8.50 -21.39 2.45
CA MET A 245 -7.74 -21.70 1.24
C MET A 245 -8.26 -22.95 0.54
N MET A 246 -8.34 -22.92 -0.80
CA MET A 246 -8.95 -24.02 -1.56
C MET A 246 -7.98 -25.18 -1.72
N MET A 247 -8.36 -26.38 -1.26
CA MET A 247 -7.62 -27.62 -1.50
C MET A 247 -6.19 -27.59 -0.93
N THR A 248 -5.30 -28.36 -1.54
CA THR A 248 -3.93 -28.56 -1.09
C THR A 248 -2.95 -28.25 -2.22
N ALA A 249 -1.70 -28.00 -1.83
CA ALA A 249 -0.62 -27.72 -2.74
C ALA A 249 0.63 -28.52 -2.35
N GLY A 250 1.59 -28.57 -3.26
CA GLY A 250 2.88 -29.20 -3.04
C GLY A 250 4.02 -28.47 -3.72
N ALA A 251 5.21 -28.74 -3.24
CA ALA A 251 6.47 -28.25 -3.79
C ALA A 251 7.55 -29.30 -3.56
N SER A 252 8.53 -29.38 -4.47
CA SER A 252 9.71 -30.21 -4.26
C SER A 252 10.71 -29.52 -3.34
N ALA A 253 11.49 -30.30 -2.58
CA ALA A 253 12.65 -29.77 -1.89
C ALA A 253 13.61 -29.10 -2.90
N ASN A 254 14.18 -27.96 -2.50
CA ASN A 254 14.97 -27.06 -3.34
C ASN A 254 14.24 -26.50 -4.58
N GLY A 255 12.91 -26.64 -4.65
CA GLY A 255 12.09 -26.12 -5.74
C GLY A 255 11.52 -24.74 -5.44
N VAL A 256 11.25 -23.97 -6.50
CA VAL A 256 10.60 -22.64 -6.42
C VAL A 256 9.16 -22.67 -6.95
N THR A 257 8.68 -23.82 -7.42
CA THR A 257 7.34 -23.96 -8.01
C THR A 257 6.40 -24.60 -7.01
N ILE A 258 5.26 -23.96 -6.80
CA ILE A 258 4.14 -24.50 -6.05
C ILE A 258 3.11 -25.00 -7.05
N THR A 259 2.74 -26.27 -6.91
CA THR A 259 1.70 -26.92 -7.71
C THR A 259 0.49 -27.22 -6.84
N GLY A 260 -0.66 -26.69 -7.23
CA GLY A 260 -1.94 -26.88 -6.58
C GLY A 260 -2.68 -28.11 -7.09
N HIS A 261 -3.64 -28.58 -6.30
CA HIS A 261 -4.70 -29.47 -6.79
C HIS A 261 -5.48 -28.82 -7.95
N ALA A 262 -6.14 -29.61 -8.81
CA ALA A 262 -6.91 -29.13 -9.96
C ALA A 262 -8.05 -28.12 -9.65
N ASN A 263 -8.41 -27.97 -8.38
CA ASN A 263 -9.45 -27.06 -7.89
C ASN A 263 -8.90 -25.95 -6.98
N THR A 264 -7.58 -25.81 -6.83
CA THR A 264 -7.00 -24.60 -6.24
C THR A 264 -7.34 -23.39 -7.12
N GLN A 265 -7.30 -22.19 -6.55
CA GLN A 265 -7.57 -20.94 -7.27
C GLN A 265 -6.52 -19.88 -6.90
N PHE A 266 -5.25 -20.15 -7.20
CA PHE A 266 -4.15 -19.25 -6.82
C PHE A 266 -4.27 -17.85 -7.43
N ASP A 267 -4.75 -17.73 -8.66
CA ASP A 267 -4.99 -16.46 -9.37
C ASP A 267 -6.14 -15.63 -8.79
N THR A 268 -7.02 -16.25 -8.01
CA THR A 268 -8.14 -15.58 -7.33
C THR A 268 -7.84 -15.32 -5.86
N GLN A 269 -7.11 -16.21 -5.20
CA GLN A 269 -6.86 -16.15 -3.75
C GLN A 269 -5.58 -15.43 -3.37
N PHE A 270 -4.63 -15.25 -4.29
CA PHE A 270 -3.35 -14.59 -4.04
C PHE A 270 -3.10 -13.43 -4.99
N THR A 271 -2.27 -12.50 -4.51
CA THR A 271 -1.64 -11.45 -5.29
C THR A 271 -0.13 -11.65 -5.28
N VAL A 272 0.55 -11.23 -6.35
CA VAL A 272 2.02 -11.28 -6.38
C VAL A 272 2.61 -10.43 -5.24
N GLY A 273 3.61 -10.99 -4.56
CA GLY A 273 4.19 -10.40 -3.36
C GLY A 273 3.60 -10.91 -2.05
N ASP A 274 2.43 -11.57 -2.05
CA ASP A 274 1.93 -12.21 -0.82
C ASP A 274 2.87 -13.31 -0.33
N LEU A 275 2.86 -13.54 0.98
CA LEU A 275 3.53 -14.65 1.64
C LEU A 275 2.62 -15.89 1.63
N PHE A 276 3.12 -16.96 1.04
CA PHE A 276 2.51 -18.29 1.07
C PHE A 276 3.18 -19.14 2.13
N LYS A 277 2.39 -19.80 2.97
CA LYS A 277 2.92 -20.71 4.00
C LYS A 277 2.31 -22.09 3.88
N PHE A 278 3.15 -23.13 3.83
CA PHE A 278 2.68 -24.50 4.00
C PHE A 278 2.44 -24.80 5.48
N GLU A 279 1.23 -25.24 5.85
CA GLU A 279 0.92 -25.58 7.24
C GLU A 279 1.65 -26.84 7.70
N GLY A 280 1.86 -27.81 6.80
CA GLY A 280 2.50 -29.07 7.13
C GLY A 280 4.00 -28.96 7.40
N THR A 281 4.72 -28.10 6.67
CA THR A 281 6.17 -27.89 6.86
C THR A 281 6.50 -26.64 7.68
N GLY A 282 5.57 -25.68 7.77
CA GLY A 282 5.78 -24.37 8.38
C GLY A 282 6.62 -23.40 7.54
N GLU A 283 7.08 -23.81 6.35
CA GLU A 283 7.87 -22.93 5.48
C GLU A 283 6.99 -21.86 4.81
N GLU A 284 7.41 -20.61 4.94
CA GLU A 284 6.80 -19.43 4.32
C GLU A 284 7.71 -18.88 3.22
N ARG A 285 7.13 -18.47 2.08
CA ARG A 285 7.84 -17.92 0.92
C ARG A 285 7.02 -16.82 0.26
N LYS A 286 7.69 -15.78 -0.22
CA LYS A 286 7.09 -14.70 -1.02
C LYS A 286 6.78 -15.19 -2.43
N ILE A 287 5.57 -14.93 -2.90
CA ILE A 287 5.12 -15.26 -4.26
C ILE A 287 5.77 -14.28 -5.24
N SER A 288 6.47 -14.81 -6.24
CA SER A 288 7.10 -14.02 -7.30
C SER A 288 6.21 -13.91 -8.54
N VAL A 289 5.50 -14.98 -8.91
CA VAL A 289 4.63 -15.01 -10.08
C VAL A 289 3.46 -15.95 -9.83
N ILE A 290 2.26 -15.55 -10.23
CA ILE A 290 1.10 -16.44 -10.30
C ILE A 290 0.90 -16.80 -11.77
N THR A 291 1.09 -18.08 -12.11
CA THR A 291 1.03 -18.56 -13.51
C THR A 291 -0.39 -18.95 -13.90
N SER A 292 -1.14 -19.54 -12.97
CA SER A 292 -2.54 -19.93 -13.14
C SER A 292 -3.19 -20.24 -11.78
N ALA A 293 -4.49 -20.52 -11.78
CA ALA A 293 -5.21 -21.09 -10.64
C ALA A 293 -4.53 -22.29 -9.93
N THR A 294 -3.62 -23.02 -10.61
CA THR A 294 -2.99 -24.25 -10.09
C THR A 294 -1.47 -24.21 -10.04
N ALA A 295 -0.83 -23.12 -10.46
CA ALA A 295 0.62 -23.02 -10.45
C ALA A 295 1.10 -21.60 -10.17
N MET A 296 2.10 -21.48 -9.31
CA MET A 296 2.79 -20.23 -9.00
C MET A 296 4.25 -20.50 -8.63
N THR A 297 5.07 -19.44 -8.64
CA THR A 297 6.47 -19.50 -8.24
C THR A 297 6.75 -18.56 -7.08
N VAL A 298 7.79 -18.87 -6.31
CA VAL A 298 8.25 -18.08 -5.17
C VAL A 298 9.64 -17.50 -5.41
N SER A 299 10.04 -16.51 -4.60
CA SER A 299 11.33 -15.82 -4.71
C SER A 299 12.52 -16.69 -4.29
N GLU A 300 12.30 -17.64 -3.39
CA GLU A 300 13.35 -18.48 -2.82
C GLU A 300 12.90 -19.95 -2.73
N PRO A 301 13.81 -20.92 -2.90
CA PRO A 301 13.45 -22.33 -2.89
C PRO A 301 12.96 -22.80 -1.51
N PHE A 302 12.06 -23.79 -1.51
CA PHE A 302 11.68 -24.53 -0.31
C PHE A 302 12.83 -25.44 0.14
N SER A 303 13.04 -25.59 1.45
CA SER A 303 14.06 -26.51 1.97
C SER A 303 13.50 -27.94 2.02
N LEU A 304 12.20 -28.06 2.27
CA LEU A 304 11.52 -29.33 2.43
C LEU A 304 10.57 -29.60 1.27
N ALA A 305 10.33 -30.89 1.00
CA ALA A 305 9.26 -31.28 0.10
C ALA A 305 7.91 -31.16 0.84
N ALA A 306 6.91 -30.60 0.17
CA ALA A 306 5.52 -30.53 0.61
C ALA A 306 4.65 -31.33 -0.37
N VAL A 307 3.82 -32.22 0.13
CA VAL A 307 2.91 -33.04 -0.69
C VAL A 307 1.51 -32.92 -0.12
N ALA A 308 0.58 -32.38 -0.91
CA ALA A 308 -0.81 -32.19 -0.53
C ALA A 308 -0.97 -31.50 0.84
N ASN A 309 -0.14 -30.48 1.10
CA ASN A 309 -0.25 -29.68 2.31
C ASN A 309 -1.34 -28.62 2.14
N THR A 310 -2.05 -28.34 3.22
CA THR A 310 -2.82 -27.10 3.35
C THR A 310 -1.87 -25.92 3.49
N TYR A 311 -2.38 -24.73 3.21
CA TYR A 311 -1.57 -23.52 3.16
C TYR A 311 -2.36 -22.30 3.58
N SER A 312 -1.67 -21.27 4.06
CA SER A 312 -2.24 -19.95 4.37
C SER A 312 -1.58 -18.86 3.54
N ARG A 313 -2.22 -17.70 3.54
CA ARG A 313 -1.76 -16.49 2.87
C ARG A 313 -1.59 -15.38 3.90
N ARG A 314 -0.55 -14.57 3.75
CA ARG A 314 -0.37 -13.33 4.52
C ARG A 314 0.17 -12.26 3.60
N TRP A 315 -0.29 -11.02 3.76
CA TRP A 315 0.29 -9.89 3.05
C TRP A 315 1.73 -9.64 3.54
N GLU A 316 2.66 -9.37 2.63
CA GLU A 316 4.09 -9.18 2.94
C GLU A 316 4.36 -8.12 4.02
N TYR A 317 3.52 -7.08 4.05
CA TYR A 317 3.69 -5.95 4.97
C TYR A 317 2.71 -5.97 6.13
N ALA A 318 2.06 -7.11 6.40
CA ALA A 318 1.12 -7.25 7.51
C ALA A 318 1.75 -6.85 8.85
N ASP A 319 3.02 -7.22 9.09
CA ASP A 319 3.72 -6.93 10.36
C ASP A 319 4.06 -5.45 10.56
N ALA A 320 3.85 -4.59 9.55
CA ALA A 320 4.00 -3.14 9.67
C ALA A 320 2.79 -2.46 10.33
N PHE A 321 1.74 -3.22 10.63
CA PHE A 321 0.48 -2.71 11.20
C PHE A 321 0.02 -3.56 12.39
N ASP A 322 -0.71 -2.95 13.32
CA ASP A 322 -1.20 -3.62 14.52
C ASP A 322 -2.38 -4.58 14.26
N GLY A 323 -3.00 -4.50 13.09
CA GLY A 323 -4.18 -5.29 12.73
C GLY A 323 -4.57 -5.15 11.27
N GLU A 324 -5.67 -5.79 10.90
CA GLU A 324 -6.23 -5.68 9.54
C GLU A 324 -7.12 -4.43 9.42
N PRO A 325 -7.16 -3.77 8.24
CA PRO A 325 -8.15 -2.74 7.98
C PRO A 325 -9.54 -3.35 7.91
N VAL A 326 -10.54 -2.65 8.45
CA VAL A 326 -11.93 -3.12 8.54
C VAL A 326 -12.91 -2.06 8.02
N THR A 327 -13.98 -1.77 8.74
CA THR A 327 -14.91 -0.69 8.44
C THR A 327 -14.75 0.37 9.51
N SER A 328 -14.54 1.62 9.12
CA SER A 328 -14.42 2.70 10.09
C SER A 328 -15.76 2.92 10.81
N SER A 329 -15.69 3.43 12.05
CA SER A 329 -16.89 3.81 12.80
C SER A 329 -17.73 4.86 12.04
N HIS A 330 -17.08 5.70 11.23
CA HIS A 330 -17.75 6.69 10.39
C HIS A 330 -18.58 6.03 9.29
N ALA A 331 -17.98 5.16 8.49
CA ALA A 331 -18.71 4.49 7.41
C ALA A 331 -19.89 3.68 7.97
N LYS A 332 -19.67 2.97 9.08
CA LYS A 332 -20.74 2.17 9.71
C LYS A 332 -21.94 3.03 10.13
N ARG A 333 -21.72 4.19 10.77
CA ARG A 333 -22.79 5.14 11.14
C ARG A 333 -23.56 5.67 9.93
N ASN A 334 -22.90 5.74 8.78
CA ASN A 334 -23.48 6.25 7.55
C ASN A 334 -24.02 5.14 6.62
N GLY A 335 -24.08 3.89 7.10
CA GLY A 335 -24.58 2.75 6.33
C GLY A 335 -23.60 2.21 5.28
N GLY A 336 -22.35 2.69 5.28
CA GLY A 336 -21.26 2.17 4.46
C GLY A 336 -20.54 0.99 5.11
N ALA A 337 -19.65 0.35 4.34
CA ALA A 337 -18.79 -0.74 4.78
C ALA A 337 -17.46 -0.74 4.03
N TRP A 338 -16.45 -1.37 4.63
CA TRP A 338 -15.16 -1.71 4.01
C TRP A 338 -14.40 -0.52 3.42
N ASP A 339 -14.29 0.54 4.20
CA ASP A 339 -13.67 1.79 3.81
C ASP A 339 -12.24 1.97 4.36
N GLU A 340 -11.78 1.15 5.31
CA GLU A 340 -10.40 1.31 5.80
C GLU A 340 -9.36 0.76 4.81
N ILE A 341 -8.18 1.37 4.83
CA ILE A 341 -7.05 0.99 3.97
C ILE A 341 -5.74 1.12 4.73
N HIS A 342 -4.85 0.16 4.49
CA HIS A 342 -3.45 0.23 4.88
C HIS A 342 -2.59 0.41 3.64
N VAL A 343 -1.66 1.36 3.68
CA VAL A 343 -0.73 1.66 2.57
C VAL A 343 0.68 1.66 3.12
N VAL A 344 1.59 1.04 2.39
CA VAL A 344 3.02 1.05 2.70
C VAL A 344 3.82 1.53 1.50
N VAL A 345 4.78 2.39 1.77
CA VAL A 345 5.78 2.86 0.79
C VAL A 345 7.10 2.18 1.13
N VAL A 346 7.72 1.58 0.13
CA VAL A 346 8.90 0.72 0.28
C VAL A 346 9.97 1.17 -0.69
N ASP A 347 11.21 1.19 -0.21
CA ASP A 347 12.40 1.30 -1.04
C ASP A 347 12.74 -0.09 -1.58
N GLU A 348 12.24 -0.42 -2.77
CA GLU A 348 12.37 -1.76 -3.36
C GLU A 348 13.83 -2.06 -3.73
N ASP A 349 14.50 -1.11 -4.39
CA ASP A 349 15.87 -1.29 -4.88
C ASP A 349 16.96 -0.84 -3.90
N GLY A 350 16.58 -0.19 -2.79
CA GLY A 350 17.55 0.29 -1.79
C GLY A 350 18.20 1.62 -2.17
N GLU A 351 17.66 2.38 -3.12
CA GLU A 351 18.29 3.64 -3.57
C GLU A 351 18.15 4.77 -2.54
N PHE A 352 17.13 4.73 -1.68
CA PHE A 352 16.90 5.74 -0.63
C PHE A 352 17.64 5.39 0.67
N THR A 353 17.51 4.16 1.13
CA THR A 353 17.97 3.68 2.44
C THR A 353 19.33 2.97 2.38
N GLY A 354 19.72 2.49 1.19
CA GLY A 354 20.88 1.62 1.00
C GLY A 354 20.59 0.13 1.21
N ALA A 355 19.33 -0.25 1.50
CA ALA A 355 18.92 -1.64 1.67
C ALA A 355 17.59 -1.91 0.95
N ASN A 356 17.56 -2.95 0.12
CA ASN A 356 16.38 -3.35 -0.66
C ASN A 356 15.22 -3.79 0.24
N ASN A 357 14.00 -3.56 -0.26
CA ASN A 357 12.72 -3.87 0.40
C ASN A 357 12.56 -3.25 1.80
N THR A 358 13.11 -2.05 2.03
CA THR A 358 12.97 -1.35 3.31
C THR A 358 11.68 -0.55 3.34
N VAL A 359 10.83 -0.77 4.35
CA VAL A 359 9.64 0.06 4.59
C VAL A 359 10.06 1.48 4.96
N LEU A 360 9.59 2.46 4.19
CA LEU A 360 9.86 3.87 4.42
C LEU A 360 8.75 4.50 5.26
N GLU A 361 7.51 4.30 4.84
CA GLU A 361 6.34 4.97 5.41
C GLU A 361 5.15 4.01 5.42
N THR A 362 4.31 4.14 6.45
CA THR A 362 3.08 3.38 6.63
C THR A 362 1.93 4.35 6.88
N TYR A 363 0.82 4.13 6.21
CA TYR A 363 -0.39 4.94 6.34
C TYR A 363 -1.58 4.04 6.61
N THR A 364 -2.46 4.52 7.49
CA THR A 364 -3.75 3.90 7.82
C THR A 364 -4.82 4.96 7.74
N GLY A 365 -5.99 4.63 7.21
CA GLY A 365 -7.10 5.58 7.16
C GLY A 365 -8.33 4.98 6.51
N SER A 366 -9.30 5.83 6.22
CA SER A 366 -10.54 5.53 5.53
C SER A 366 -10.55 6.18 4.16
N VAL A 367 -11.05 5.48 3.15
CA VAL A 367 -11.29 6.01 1.80
C VAL A 367 -12.58 6.80 1.66
N ALA A 368 -13.40 6.86 2.71
CA ALA A 368 -14.63 7.63 2.70
C ALA A 368 -14.34 9.12 2.90
N GLY A 369 -14.65 9.93 1.89
CA GLY A 369 -14.46 11.38 1.92
C GLY A 369 -15.07 12.03 3.17
N GLY A 370 -14.26 12.75 3.93
CA GLY A 370 -14.68 13.42 5.16
C GLY A 370 -14.88 12.50 6.37
N ALA A 371 -14.38 11.27 6.32
CA ALA A 371 -14.44 10.34 7.45
C ALA A 371 -13.75 10.90 8.69
N LYS A 372 -14.38 10.69 9.85
CA LYS A 372 -13.90 11.16 11.15
C LYS A 372 -13.85 10.04 12.18
N GLY A 373 -12.75 9.99 12.92
CA GLY A 373 -12.57 9.11 14.07
C GLY A 373 -13.52 9.44 15.22
N GLU A 374 -13.48 8.64 16.28
CA GLU A 374 -14.31 8.85 17.48
C GLU A 374 -13.93 10.11 18.26
N ASP A 375 -12.68 10.53 18.13
CA ASP A 375 -12.12 11.78 18.66
C ASP A 375 -12.46 13.01 17.80
N GLY A 376 -13.14 12.81 16.66
CA GLY A 376 -13.53 13.86 15.72
C GLY A 376 -12.41 14.29 14.77
N GLN A 377 -11.21 13.69 14.84
CA GLN A 377 -10.13 13.96 13.88
C GLN A 377 -10.45 13.33 12.52
N SER A 378 -9.89 13.91 11.46
CA SER A 378 -10.00 13.31 10.12
C SER A 378 -9.25 11.99 10.09
N ILE A 379 -9.93 10.95 9.64
CA ILE A 379 -9.31 9.65 9.31
C ILE A 379 -9.34 9.40 7.81
N TYR A 380 -9.80 10.38 7.01
CA TYR A 380 -9.77 10.28 5.56
C TYR A 380 -8.32 10.25 5.07
N TYR A 381 -7.99 9.26 4.24
CA TYR A 381 -6.68 9.21 3.58
C TYR A 381 -6.55 10.41 2.63
N LYS A 382 -5.48 11.19 2.77
CA LYS A 382 -5.16 12.29 1.88
C LYS A 382 -3.67 12.31 1.59
#